data_AF-A0A956FM43-F1
#
_entry.id   AF-A0A956FM43-F1
#
_cell.length_a   1.000
_cell.length_b   1.000
_cell.length_c   1.000
_cell.angle_alpha   90.00
_cell.angle_beta   90.00
_cell.angle_gamma   90.00
#
_symmetry.space_group_name_H-M   'P 1'
#
loop_
_entity.id
_entity.type
_entity.pdbx_description
1 polymer ?
#
loop_
_entity_poly.entity_id
_entity_poly.type
_entity_poly.pdbx_seq_one_letter_code
_entity_poly.pdbx_strand_id
1 'polypeptide(L)'
;MFLIRPLMALVAMSFLSSGCDHVDVSSDGLPEPTSSELSSPREDALVDFLADYELSSEELLDEECGLRSDAANNIDRYRRGPDERYGTDDDRTIDSELALDSIRQVGPSTIEQLYACAEAFGYAAECDDELDGDCEI
;
A
#
# COMPACT_ATOMS: atom_id res chain seq x y z
N MET A 1 0.95 18.48 33.41
CA MET A 1 -0.46 18.86 33.52
C MET A 1 -0.97 19.11 32.11
N PHE A 2 -1.30 18.03 31.38
CA PHE A 2 -1.88 18.11 30.05
C PHE A 2 -3.33 17.63 30.17
N LEU A 3 -4.25 18.54 29.87
CA LEU A 3 -5.69 18.44 30.06
C LEU A 3 -6.34 18.43 28.67
N ILE A 4 -7.30 17.50 28.51
CA ILE A 4 -8.44 17.52 27.58
C ILE A 4 -8.26 16.81 26.22
N ARG A 5 -8.82 15.58 26.15
CA ARG A 5 -9.48 14.95 24.98
C ARG A 5 -10.94 15.44 24.92
N PRO A 6 -11.81 14.98 24.00
CA PRO A 6 -11.80 14.98 22.53
C PRO A 6 -13.05 15.74 21.97
N LEU A 7 -13.14 16.00 20.68
CA LEU A 7 -14.41 16.40 20.05
C LEU A 7 -14.73 15.47 18.87
N MET A 8 -15.69 14.58 19.10
CA MET A 8 -16.42 13.88 18.05
C MET A 8 -17.17 14.88 17.16
N ALA A 9 -17.01 14.76 15.85
CA ALA A 9 -17.90 15.36 14.87
C ALA A 9 -18.54 14.23 14.03
N LEU A 10 -19.84 14.38 13.79
CA LEU A 10 -20.84 13.39 13.44
C LEU A 10 -21.46 13.79 12.08
N VAL A 11 -21.90 12.80 11.26
CA VAL A 11 -22.90 12.88 10.14
C VAL A 11 -22.35 13.53 8.84
N ALA A 12 -22.70 13.16 7.60
CA ALA A 12 -23.91 12.54 7.04
C ALA A 12 -23.63 11.72 5.75
N MET A 13 -24.30 10.57 5.64
CA MET A 13 -24.56 9.84 4.40
C MET A 13 -25.35 10.69 3.39
N SER A 14 -25.02 10.58 2.11
CA SER A 14 -25.93 10.92 1.00
C SER A 14 -25.71 9.94 -0.14
N PHE A 15 -26.48 8.85 -0.12
CA PHE A 15 -26.68 7.95 -1.26
C PHE A 15 -27.63 8.63 -2.24
N LEU A 16 -27.15 8.93 -3.45
CA LEU A 16 -28.02 9.12 -4.61
C LEU A 16 -27.81 7.94 -5.57
N SER A 17 -28.83 7.09 -5.57
CA SER A 17 -29.11 6.11 -6.62
C SER A 17 -29.59 6.84 -7.87
N SER A 18 -29.01 6.57 -9.03
CA SER A 18 -29.74 6.58 -10.31
C SER A 18 -28.87 6.03 -11.44
N GLY A 19 -29.43 5.10 -12.21
CA GLY A 19 -29.03 4.89 -13.60
C GLY A 19 -28.86 3.42 -14.00
N CYS A 20 -29.96 2.75 -14.34
CA CYS A 20 -29.89 1.64 -15.29
C CYS A 20 -29.70 2.22 -16.68
N ASP A 21 -28.61 1.92 -17.38
CA ASP A 21 -28.62 2.02 -18.84
C ASP A 21 -27.64 1.02 -19.50
N HIS A 22 -28.24 0.22 -20.37
CA HIS A 22 -27.72 -0.54 -21.49
C HIS A 22 -26.55 -1.53 -21.31
N VAL A 23 -26.90 -2.82 -21.37
CA VAL A 23 -25.96 -3.88 -21.79
C VAL A 23 -25.92 -3.86 -23.32
N ASP A 24 -24.78 -3.49 -23.88
CA ASP A 24 -24.43 -3.71 -25.29
C ASP A 24 -23.30 -4.74 -25.31
N VAL A 25 -23.63 -5.99 -25.65
CA VAL A 25 -22.66 -7.08 -25.79
C VAL A 25 -21.98 -6.93 -27.15
N SER A 26 -20.92 -6.12 -27.18
CA SER A 26 -19.94 -6.13 -28.26
C SER A 26 -18.83 -7.12 -27.90
N SER A 27 -18.91 -8.29 -28.53
CA SER A 27 -17.81 -9.25 -28.68
C SER A 27 -16.71 -8.64 -29.56
N ASP A 28 -15.46 -9.02 -29.28
CA ASP A 28 -14.24 -8.78 -30.06
C ASP A 28 -13.44 -7.50 -29.77
N GLY A 29 -12.98 -7.44 -28.52
CA GLY A 29 -11.74 -6.78 -28.14
C GLY A 29 -11.31 -7.36 -26.80
N LEU A 30 -10.64 -8.51 -26.80
CA LEU A 30 -10.05 -9.04 -25.58
C LEU A 30 -9.18 -7.92 -24.99
N PRO A 31 -9.52 -7.37 -23.80
CA PRO A 31 -8.63 -6.43 -23.16
C PRO A 31 -7.31 -7.16 -22.98
N GLU A 32 -6.22 -6.60 -23.51
CA GLU A 32 -4.91 -7.03 -23.05
C GLU A 32 -4.92 -6.88 -21.53
N PRO A 33 -4.55 -7.91 -20.76
CA PRO A 33 -4.58 -7.83 -19.31
C PRO A 33 -3.69 -6.66 -18.92
N THR A 34 -4.29 -5.53 -18.57
CA THR A 34 -3.57 -4.42 -18.00
C THR A 34 -3.04 -4.93 -16.68
N SER A 35 -1.72 -4.94 -16.50
CA SER A 35 -1.02 -5.55 -15.35
C SER A 35 -1.51 -5.09 -13.97
N SER A 36 -2.38 -4.10 -13.91
CA SER A 36 -3.13 -3.65 -12.73
C SER A 36 -4.19 -4.65 -12.23
N GLU A 37 -4.59 -5.68 -12.99
CA GLU A 37 -5.57 -6.68 -12.53
C GLU A 37 -4.94 -7.90 -11.82
N LEU A 38 -3.64 -7.87 -11.53
CA LEU A 38 -2.93 -8.98 -10.89
C LEU A 38 -2.31 -8.63 -9.53
N SER A 39 -2.42 -7.40 -9.03
CA SER A 39 -2.03 -7.15 -7.64
C SER A 39 -3.05 -7.79 -6.71
N SER A 40 -2.54 -8.47 -5.69
CA SER A 40 -3.41 -8.97 -4.62
C SER A 40 -3.78 -7.82 -3.68
N PRO A 41 -4.93 -7.86 -2.99
CA PRO A 41 -5.25 -6.87 -1.96
C PRO A 41 -4.14 -6.71 -0.91
N ARG A 42 -3.43 -7.81 -0.63
CA ARG A 42 -2.26 -7.83 0.25
C ARG A 42 -1.14 -6.95 -0.30
N GLU A 43 -0.82 -7.07 -1.59
CA GLU A 43 0.21 -6.26 -2.26
C GLU A 43 -0.18 -4.77 -2.29
N ASP A 44 -1.45 -4.46 -2.57
CA ASP A 44 -1.95 -3.08 -2.55
C ASP A 44 -1.77 -2.44 -1.17
N ALA A 45 -2.11 -3.17 -0.10
CA ALA A 45 -1.89 -2.77 1.28
C ALA A 45 -0.42 -2.43 1.59
N LEU A 46 0.52 -3.24 1.09
CA LEU A 46 1.96 -3.00 1.25
C LEU A 46 2.42 -1.77 0.47
N VAL A 47 1.96 -1.62 -0.78
CA VAL A 47 2.27 -0.47 -1.64
C VAL A 47 1.73 0.82 -1.03
N ASP A 48 0.51 0.82 -0.51
CA ASP A 48 -0.11 1.96 0.17
C ASP A 48 0.66 2.33 1.45
N PHE A 49 1.10 1.35 2.24
CA PHE A 49 1.95 1.58 3.41
C PHE A 49 3.27 2.27 3.01
N LEU A 50 3.91 1.79 1.95
CA LEU A 50 5.16 2.37 1.43
C LEU A 50 4.95 3.68 0.66
N ALA A 51 3.71 4.08 0.36
CA ALA A 51 3.42 5.40 -0.19
C ALA A 51 3.37 6.48 0.91
N ASP A 52 3.09 6.11 2.16
CA ASP A 52 3.07 7.03 3.30
C ASP A 52 4.47 7.23 3.89
N TYR A 53 5.15 8.30 3.49
CA TYR A 53 6.51 8.63 3.95
C TYR A 53 6.62 8.88 5.45
N GLU A 54 5.54 9.29 6.13
CA GLU A 54 5.57 9.55 7.56
C GLU A 54 5.56 8.26 8.38
N LEU A 55 4.96 7.19 7.83
CA LEU A 55 4.83 5.88 8.49
C LEU A 55 5.82 4.83 7.98
N SER A 56 6.60 5.13 6.96
CA SER A 56 7.57 4.22 6.33
C SER A 56 8.98 4.82 6.17
N SER A 57 9.41 5.65 7.12
CA SER A 57 10.76 6.20 7.15
C SER A 57 11.82 5.13 7.48
N GLU A 58 13.08 5.35 7.11
CA GLU A 58 14.20 4.44 7.47
C GLU A 58 14.19 4.04 8.95
N GLU A 59 14.02 5.03 9.85
CA GLU A 59 14.01 4.83 11.31
C GLU A 59 12.83 3.95 11.75
N LEU A 60 11.62 4.19 11.25
CA LEU A 60 10.46 3.36 11.59
C LEU A 60 10.59 1.94 11.02
N LEU A 61 11.11 1.81 9.81
CA LEU A 61 11.32 0.50 9.19
C LEU A 61 12.37 -0.33 9.97
N ASP A 62 13.46 0.29 10.43
CA ASP A 62 14.49 -0.40 11.22
C ASP A 62 14.01 -0.68 12.66
N GLU A 63 13.49 0.33 13.36
CA GLU A 63 13.21 0.24 14.79
C GLU A 63 11.85 -0.39 15.11
N GLU A 64 10.78 0.02 14.41
CA GLU A 64 9.41 -0.43 14.71
C GLU A 64 9.04 -1.68 13.91
N CYS A 65 9.38 -1.73 12.62
CA CYS A 65 9.13 -2.92 11.79
C CYS A 65 10.20 -4.02 11.96
N GLY A 66 11.33 -3.70 12.60
CA GLY A 66 12.40 -4.67 12.86
C GLY A 66 13.14 -5.14 11.59
N LEU A 67 13.11 -4.34 10.51
CA LEU A 67 13.90 -4.65 9.33
C LEU A 67 15.39 -4.58 9.66
N ARG A 68 16.21 -5.18 8.80
CA ARG A 68 17.64 -4.91 8.85
C ARG A 68 17.89 -3.46 8.41
N SER A 69 18.71 -2.72 9.16
CA SER A 69 19.07 -1.33 8.85
C SER A 69 19.54 -1.12 7.41
N ASP A 70 20.28 -2.08 6.81
CA ASP A 70 20.73 -1.96 5.41
C ASP A 70 19.59 -2.08 4.39
N ALA A 71 18.58 -2.90 4.67
CA ALA A 71 17.38 -3.01 3.84
C ALA A 71 16.49 -1.76 4.00
N ALA A 72 16.24 -1.33 5.24
CA ALA A 72 15.46 -0.12 5.54
C ALA A 72 16.06 1.12 4.85
N ASN A 73 17.38 1.32 4.98
CA ASN A 73 18.09 2.42 4.33
C ASN A 73 17.97 2.35 2.80
N ASN A 74 18.12 1.17 2.20
CA ASN A 74 18.04 1.03 0.74
C ASN A 74 16.62 1.28 0.21
N ILE A 75 15.57 0.91 0.95
CA ILE A 75 14.18 1.20 0.60
C ILE A 75 13.94 2.71 0.63
N ASP A 76 14.28 3.37 1.74
CA ASP A 76 14.13 4.83 1.91
C ASP A 76 14.94 5.59 0.84
N ARG A 77 16.18 5.16 0.57
CA ARG A 77 17.02 5.73 -0.48
C ARG A 77 16.46 5.50 -1.88
N TYR A 78 15.88 4.34 -2.17
CA TYR A 78 15.25 4.09 -3.47
C TYR A 78 14.12 5.09 -3.71
N ARG A 79 13.28 5.33 -2.68
CA ARG A 79 12.15 6.26 -2.74
C ARG A 79 12.58 7.71 -2.96
N ARG A 80 13.64 8.16 -2.30
CA ARG A 80 14.21 9.52 -2.48
C ARG A 80 14.88 9.78 -3.82
N GLY A 81 15.05 8.75 -4.66
CA GLY A 81 15.73 8.90 -5.94
C GLY A 81 17.24 9.23 -5.84
N PRO A 82 17.88 9.49 -7.00
CA PRO A 82 19.30 9.81 -7.10
C PRO A 82 19.79 11.03 -6.30
N ASP A 83 18.94 12.03 -6.06
CA ASP A 83 19.33 13.23 -5.33
C ASP A 83 19.22 13.11 -3.79
N GLU A 84 18.66 11.99 -3.32
CA GLU A 84 18.50 11.62 -1.91
C GLU A 84 17.62 12.61 -1.12
N ARG A 85 16.63 13.24 -1.76
CA ARG A 85 15.72 14.21 -1.13
C ARG A 85 14.27 13.92 -1.48
N TYR A 86 13.40 13.95 -0.46
CA TYR A 86 11.96 13.87 -0.68
C TYR A 86 11.37 15.17 -1.27
N GLY A 87 10.32 15.01 -2.05
CA GLY A 87 9.55 16.09 -2.68
C GLY A 87 10.16 16.61 -3.98
N THR A 88 10.95 15.78 -4.67
CA THR A 88 11.65 16.13 -5.91
C THR A 88 11.10 15.35 -7.10
N ASP A 89 11.42 15.79 -8.32
CA ASP A 89 10.94 15.14 -9.55
C ASP A 89 11.49 13.70 -9.74
N ASP A 90 12.55 13.33 -9.02
CA ASP A 90 13.21 12.03 -9.11
C ASP A 90 12.85 11.04 -8.01
N ASP A 91 11.93 11.42 -7.11
CA ASP A 91 11.30 10.50 -6.16
C ASP A 91 10.67 9.31 -6.90
N ARG A 92 10.79 8.12 -6.31
CA ARG A 92 10.32 6.86 -6.89
C ARG A 92 9.25 6.24 -6.03
N THR A 93 8.12 5.96 -6.65
CA THR A 93 7.08 5.11 -6.07
C THR A 93 7.51 3.65 -6.15
N ILE A 94 7.22 2.90 -5.10
CA ILE A 94 7.29 1.44 -5.08
C ILE A 94 5.85 0.98 -5.30
N ASP A 95 5.56 0.45 -6.48
CA ASP A 95 4.21 0.14 -6.94
C ASP A 95 3.94 -1.37 -7.04
N SER A 96 4.90 -2.20 -6.65
CA SER A 96 4.80 -3.65 -6.71
C SER A 96 5.80 -4.35 -5.79
N GLU A 97 5.50 -5.59 -5.42
CA GLU A 97 6.43 -6.46 -4.69
C GLU A 97 7.68 -6.76 -5.52
N LEU A 98 7.54 -6.87 -6.86
CA LEU A 98 8.68 -7.05 -7.76
C LEU A 98 9.63 -5.85 -7.73
N ALA A 99 9.09 -4.62 -7.62
CA ALA A 99 9.92 -3.44 -7.44
C ALA A 99 10.71 -3.51 -6.12
N LEU A 100 10.09 -3.98 -5.02
CA LEU A 100 10.78 -4.20 -3.74
C LEU A 100 11.90 -5.24 -3.85
N ASP A 101 11.63 -6.41 -4.41
CA ASP A 101 12.64 -7.48 -4.56
C ASP A 101 13.83 -7.05 -5.45
N SER A 102 13.64 -6.06 -6.32
CA SER A 102 14.72 -5.48 -7.11
C SER A 102 15.69 -4.58 -6.31
N ILE A 103 15.30 -4.15 -5.10
CA ILE A 103 16.11 -3.29 -4.24
C ILE A 103 17.20 -4.14 -3.56
N ARG A 104 18.43 -3.63 -3.56
CA ARG A 104 19.57 -4.31 -2.93
C ARG A 104 19.25 -4.61 -1.45
N GLN A 105 19.56 -5.83 -1.02
CA GLN A 105 19.37 -6.30 0.36
C GLN A 105 17.90 -6.39 0.81
N VAL A 106 16.95 -6.12 -0.08
CA VAL A 106 15.56 -6.52 0.09
C VAL A 106 15.41 -7.91 -0.53
N GLY A 107 14.63 -8.76 0.11
CA GLY A 107 14.30 -10.08 -0.39
C GLY A 107 13.08 -10.63 0.33
N PRO A 108 12.70 -11.89 0.10
CA PRO A 108 11.42 -12.44 0.55
C PRO A 108 11.17 -12.27 2.06
N SER A 109 12.20 -12.46 2.89
CA SER A 109 12.06 -12.28 4.35
C SER A 109 11.82 -10.82 4.76
N THR A 110 12.36 -9.84 4.03
CA THR A 110 12.14 -8.42 4.29
C THR A 110 10.74 -8.03 3.86
N ILE A 111 10.28 -8.53 2.71
CA ILE A 111 8.93 -8.30 2.19
C ILE A 111 7.88 -8.83 3.19
N GLU A 112 8.04 -10.04 3.72
CA GLU A 112 7.13 -10.57 4.74
C GLU A 112 7.11 -9.73 6.04
N GLN A 113 8.25 -9.15 6.44
CA GLN A 113 8.29 -8.22 7.58
C GLN A 113 7.57 -6.91 7.27
N LEU A 114 7.68 -6.40 6.04
CA LEU A 114 6.96 -5.22 5.61
C LEU A 114 5.44 -5.46 5.59
N TYR A 115 4.97 -6.63 5.15
CA TYR A 115 3.55 -7.00 5.26
C TYR A 115 3.08 -6.98 6.72
N ALA A 116 3.81 -7.66 7.62
CA ALA A 116 3.49 -7.66 9.03
C ALA A 116 3.48 -6.24 9.65
N CYS A 117 4.38 -5.37 9.16
CA CYS A 117 4.42 -3.99 9.62
C CYS A 117 3.26 -3.14 9.08
N ALA A 118 2.94 -3.26 7.80
CA ALA A 118 1.80 -2.61 7.18
C ALA A 118 0.50 -2.98 7.93
N GLU A 119 0.31 -4.26 8.25
CA GLU A 119 -0.80 -4.73 9.09
C GLU A 119 -0.81 -4.08 10.48
N ALA A 120 0.35 -3.96 11.14
CA ALA A 120 0.48 -3.32 12.45
C ALA A 120 0.12 -1.82 12.43
N PHE A 121 0.35 -1.15 11.30
CA PHE A 121 -0.05 0.25 11.07
C PHE A 121 -1.49 0.41 10.56
N GLY A 122 -2.22 -0.70 10.37
CA GLY A 122 -3.62 -0.67 9.94
C GLY A 122 -3.83 -0.59 8.44
N TYR A 123 -2.79 -0.85 7.65
CA TYR A 123 -2.90 -1.03 6.20
C TYR A 123 -3.34 -2.44 5.82
N ALA A 124 -3.65 -3.31 6.78
CA ALA A 124 -4.13 -4.66 6.50
C ALA A 124 -5.23 -4.61 5.44
N ALA A 125 -5.08 -5.44 4.40
CA ALA A 125 -6.14 -5.63 3.44
C ALA A 125 -7.35 -6.17 4.21
N GLU A 126 -8.33 -5.30 4.48
CA GLU A 126 -9.61 -5.74 4.99
C GLU A 126 -10.21 -6.59 3.86
N CYS A 127 -10.08 -7.90 4.01
CA CYS A 127 -11.00 -8.84 3.40
C CYS A 127 -12.37 -8.43 3.90
N ASP A 128 -13.09 -7.62 3.14
CA ASP A 128 -14.49 -7.34 3.42
C ASP A 128 -15.22 -8.68 3.35
N ASP A 129 -15.42 -9.31 4.51
CA ASP A 129 -16.11 -10.59 4.71
C ASP A 129 -17.62 -10.49 4.36
N GLU A 130 -18.05 -9.38 3.76
CA GLU A 130 -19.43 -9.10 3.43
C GLU A 130 -19.74 -9.61 2.02
N LEU A 131 -19.92 -10.94 1.95
CA LEU A 131 -20.61 -11.75 0.92
C LEU A 131 -19.72 -12.67 0.07
N ASP A 132 -19.58 -13.90 0.57
CA ASP A 132 -19.31 -15.14 -0.16
C ASP A 132 -17.91 -15.34 -0.78
N GLY A 133 -16.97 -15.75 0.08
CA GLY A 133 -16.09 -16.89 -0.26
C GLY A 133 -14.67 -16.56 -0.68
N ASP A 134 -13.76 -16.87 0.24
CA ASP A 134 -12.36 -17.28 0.03
C ASP A 134 -11.33 -16.15 -0.16
N CYS A 135 -11.03 -15.45 0.94
CA CYS A 135 -9.66 -14.98 1.16
C CYS A 135 -8.75 -16.18 1.47
N GLU A 136 -8.23 -16.86 0.45
CA GLU A 136 -7.03 -17.70 0.64
C GLU A 136 -5.80 -16.78 0.72
N ILE A 137 -5.29 -16.60 1.94
CA ILE A 137 -3.93 -16.09 2.23
C ILE A 137 -2.90 -17.21 2.09
#